data_AF-A0A7S1WUA2-F1
#
_entry.id   AF-A0A7S1WUA2-F1
#
_cell.length_a   1.000
_cell.length_b   1.000
_cell.length_c   1.000
_cell.angle_alpha   90.00
_cell.angle_beta   90.00
_cell.angle_gamma   90.00
#
_symmetry.space_group_name_H-M   'P 1'
#
loop_
_entity.id
_entity.type
_entity.pdbx_description
1 polymer ?
#
loop_
_entity_poly.entity_id
_entity_poly.type
_entity_poly.pdbx_seq_one_letter_code
_entity_poly.pdbx_strand_id
1 'polypeptide(L)'
;SATSMNAHSSRSHAVFSIELRMNLAGKEQQSKIHFVDLAGSEKQKKTEAEGARLQEGIAINQSLTTLSRVIMALAASAAPEEERSRRKSVIATPPFRESKLTLLLKEALSGNSRTVLVACVSPAQMNVEESLGTLEFASRCKLIKTSAKKNEQSKQDLIEALSAQKREIEEQLKVQLEQRKALQEQLENEAEESRRSHEFAERMKEEKLAIERQLREMEAAQAAEVNSPGKRTRRGELAE
;
A
#
# COMPACT_ATOMS: atom_id res chain seq x y z
N SER A 1 -46.45 -12.54 -11.68
CA SER A 1 -46.07 -13.62 -12.60
C SER A 1 -44.72 -13.28 -13.19
N ALA A 2 -43.65 -13.92 -12.71
CA ALA A 2 -42.31 -13.80 -13.29
C ALA A 2 -42.15 -14.98 -14.26
N THR A 3 -42.15 -14.70 -15.55
CA THR A 3 -41.93 -15.72 -16.58
C THR A 3 -40.48 -16.22 -16.48
N SER A 4 -40.31 -17.54 -16.48
CA SER A 4 -39.05 -18.30 -16.34
C SER A 4 -37.91 -17.88 -17.30
N MET A 5 -38.18 -16.98 -18.25
CA MET A 5 -37.23 -16.37 -19.18
C MET A 5 -36.46 -15.16 -18.60
N ASN A 6 -36.95 -14.53 -17.52
CA ASN A 6 -36.39 -13.31 -16.92
C ASN A 6 -35.62 -13.55 -15.60
N ALA A 7 -35.42 -14.81 -15.21
CA ALA A 7 -34.79 -15.16 -13.94
C ALA A 7 -33.29 -14.83 -13.89
N HIS A 8 -32.61 -14.78 -15.04
CA HIS A 8 -31.18 -14.48 -15.13
C HIS A 8 -30.89 -12.98 -15.30
N SER A 9 -31.75 -12.22 -16.00
CA SER A 9 -31.56 -10.77 -16.22
C SER A 9 -31.88 -9.93 -14.98
N SER A 10 -32.84 -10.35 -14.15
CA SER A 10 -33.15 -9.68 -12.86
C SER A 10 -32.01 -9.76 -11.84
N ARG A 11 -31.01 -10.61 -12.11
CA ARG A 11 -29.97 -11.03 -11.16
C ARG A 11 -28.57 -10.60 -11.57
N SER A 12 -28.41 -9.84 -12.65
CA SER A 12 -27.10 -9.34 -13.07
C SER A 12 -27.13 -7.84 -13.26
N HIS A 13 -25.96 -7.21 -13.15
CA HIS A 13 -25.77 -5.81 -13.52
C HIS A 13 -25.18 -5.76 -14.93
N ALA A 14 -25.73 -4.93 -15.80
CA ALA A 14 -25.16 -4.68 -17.11
C ALA A 14 -24.48 -3.31 -17.14
N VAL A 15 -23.24 -3.26 -17.62
CA VAL A 15 -22.49 -2.02 -17.79
C VAL A 15 -22.07 -1.91 -19.24
N PHE A 16 -22.61 -0.91 -19.94
CA PHE A 16 -22.21 -0.55 -21.29
C PHE A 16 -21.47 0.78 -21.25
N SER A 17 -20.29 0.84 -21.86
CA SER A 17 -19.42 2.00 -21.80
C SER A 17 -19.03 2.47 -23.19
N ILE A 18 -19.15 3.76 -23.44
CA ILE A 18 -18.65 4.42 -24.64
C ILE A 18 -17.49 5.32 -24.21
N GLU A 19 -16.34 5.13 -24.83
CA GLU A 19 -15.19 6.02 -24.67
C GLU A 19 -15.00 6.82 -25.96
N LEU A 20 -14.99 8.15 -25.82
CA LEU A 20 -14.80 9.07 -26.91
C LEU A 20 -13.49 9.82 -26.69
N ARG A 21 -12.63 9.79 -27.71
CA ARG A 21 -11.41 10.59 -27.77
C ARG A 21 -11.48 11.49 -28.98
N MET A 22 -11.30 12.78 -28.76
CA MET A 22 -11.39 13.80 -29.80
C MET A 22 -10.18 14.71 -29.71
N ASN A 23 -9.68 15.19 -30.85
CA ASN A 23 -8.71 16.27 -30.90
C ASN A 23 -9.43 17.51 -31.42
N LEU A 24 -9.63 18.50 -30.55
CA LEU A 24 -10.33 19.73 -30.89
C LEU A 24 -9.40 20.92 -30.63
N ALA A 25 -9.07 21.67 -31.69
CA ALA A 25 -8.19 22.83 -31.62
C ALA A 25 -6.84 22.56 -30.91
N GLY A 26 -6.22 21.41 -31.18
CA GLY A 26 -4.93 21.03 -30.59
C GLY A 26 -5.00 20.49 -29.17
N LYS A 27 -6.19 20.45 -28.55
CA LYS A 27 -6.44 19.82 -27.25
C LYS A 27 -7.03 18.43 -27.44
N GLU A 28 -6.40 17.43 -26.82
CA GLU A 28 -7.00 16.11 -26.72
C GLU A 28 -8.08 16.14 -25.64
N GLN A 29 -9.28 15.69 -25.99
CA GLN A 29 -10.42 15.58 -25.10
C GLN A 29 -10.82 14.13 -24.99
N GLN A 30 -11.05 13.68 -23.76
CA GLN A 30 -11.49 12.32 -23.48
C GLN A 30 -12.77 12.35 -22.66
N SER A 31 -13.76 11.57 -23.06
CA SER A 31 -15.00 11.44 -22.30
C SER A 31 -15.44 9.99 -22.25
N LYS A 32 -16.06 9.63 -21.13
CA LYS A 32 -16.54 8.28 -20.87
C LYS A 32 -18.00 8.37 -20.47
N ILE A 33 -18.83 7.61 -21.16
CA ILE A 33 -20.26 7.52 -20.90
C ILE A 33 -20.55 6.10 -20.45
N HIS A 34 -21.14 5.96 -19.28
CA HIS A 34 -21.56 4.67 -18.73
C HIS A 34 -23.08 4.60 -18.70
N PHE A 35 -23.62 3.54 -19.31
CA PHE A 35 -25.01 3.11 -19.15
C PHE A 35 -24.99 1.88 -18.26
N VAL A 36 -25.64 1.99 -17.10
CA VAL A 36 -25.61 0.97 -16.06
C VAL A 36 -27.04 0.54 -15.78
N ASP A 37 -27.33 -0.72 -16.08
CA ASP A 37 -28.57 -1.38 -15.69
C ASP A 37 -28.29 -2.22 -14.44
N LEU A 38 -28.97 -1.90 -13.35
CA LEU A 38 -28.76 -2.55 -12.07
C LEU A 38 -29.69 -3.74 -11.93
N ALA A 39 -29.22 -4.80 -11.29
CA ALA A 39 -30.05 -5.92 -10.88
C ALA A 39 -31.23 -5.46 -10.03
N GLY A 40 -32.27 -6.31 -9.94
CA GLY A 40 -33.44 -6.06 -9.11
C GLY A 40 -33.07 -5.78 -7.65
N SER A 41 -33.67 -4.75 -7.06
CA SER A 41 -33.44 -4.34 -5.67
C SER A 41 -34.33 -5.06 -4.67
N GLU A 42 -35.20 -5.96 -5.12
CA GLU A 42 -36.16 -6.67 -4.29
C GLU A 42 -35.50 -7.65 -3.30
N LYS A 43 -36.08 -7.74 -2.10
CA LYS A 43 -35.54 -8.60 -1.03
C LYS A 43 -35.76 -10.08 -1.35
N GLN A 44 -34.73 -10.89 -1.12
CA GLN A 44 -34.72 -12.36 -1.30
C GLN A 44 -35.79 -13.14 -0.51
N LYS A 45 -36.40 -12.55 0.53
CA LYS A 45 -37.48 -13.22 1.30
C LYS A 45 -38.69 -13.58 0.44
N LYS A 46 -38.84 -13.01 -0.75
CA LYS A 46 -39.88 -13.38 -1.72
C LYS A 46 -39.51 -14.57 -2.62
N THR A 47 -38.29 -15.11 -2.49
CA THR A 47 -37.81 -16.23 -3.32
C THR A 47 -37.54 -17.45 -2.43
N GLU A 48 -38.33 -18.53 -2.60
CA GLU A 48 -38.12 -19.85 -1.98
C GLU A 48 -36.91 -20.58 -2.60
N ALA A 49 -35.76 -19.91 -2.71
CA ALA A 49 -34.58 -20.43 -3.39
C ALA A 49 -33.60 -21.09 -2.41
N GLU A 50 -33.29 -22.37 -2.62
CA GLU A 50 -32.31 -23.14 -1.84
C GLU A 50 -30.99 -23.36 -2.60
N GLY A 51 -29.90 -23.68 -1.88
CA GLY A 51 -28.62 -24.10 -2.45
C GLY A 51 -27.87 -23.01 -3.24
N ALA A 52 -27.33 -23.35 -4.42
CA ALA A 52 -26.51 -22.45 -5.24
C ALA A 52 -27.26 -21.16 -5.65
N ARG A 53 -28.58 -21.22 -5.82
CA ARG A 53 -29.42 -20.04 -6.12
C ARG A 53 -29.52 -19.06 -4.94
N LEU A 54 -29.40 -19.54 -3.71
CA LEU A 54 -29.34 -18.69 -2.52
C LEU A 54 -27.99 -17.95 -2.46
N GLN A 55 -26.88 -18.65 -2.74
CA GLN A 55 -25.54 -18.04 -2.76
C GLN A 55 -25.41 -16.96 -3.85
N GLU A 56 -25.94 -17.21 -5.06
CA GLU A 56 -26.02 -16.22 -6.12
C GLU A 56 -26.84 -14.99 -5.69
N GLY A 57 -28.01 -15.24 -5.08
CA GLY A 57 -28.87 -14.21 -4.53
C GLY A 57 -28.24 -13.35 -3.44
N ILE A 58 -27.41 -13.96 -2.59
CA ILE A 58 -26.61 -13.26 -1.57
C ILE A 58 -25.56 -12.37 -2.25
N ALA A 59 -24.84 -12.86 -3.25
CA ALA A 59 -23.80 -12.09 -3.95
C ALA A 59 -24.36 -10.88 -4.73
N ILE A 60 -25.53 -11.02 -5.35
CA ILE A 60 -26.21 -9.92 -6.06
C ILE A 60 -26.63 -8.84 -5.06
N ASN A 61 -27.30 -9.25 -3.99
CA ASN A 61 -27.71 -8.32 -2.94
C ASN A 61 -26.52 -7.71 -2.21
N GLN A 62 -25.37 -8.40 -2.14
CA GLN A 62 -24.15 -7.82 -1.61
C GLN A 62 -23.75 -6.57 -2.41
N SER A 63 -23.76 -6.63 -3.74
CA SER A 63 -23.38 -5.46 -4.56
C SER A 63 -24.30 -4.25 -4.38
N LEU A 64 -25.61 -4.45 -4.33
CA LEU A 64 -26.59 -3.37 -4.09
C LEU A 64 -26.60 -2.88 -2.64
N THR A 65 -26.35 -3.77 -1.67
CA THR A 65 -26.18 -3.41 -0.26
C THR A 65 -24.92 -2.56 -0.07
N THR A 66 -23.81 -2.94 -0.69
CA THR A 66 -22.57 -2.15 -0.68
C THR A 66 -22.77 -0.81 -1.37
N LEU A 67 -23.48 -0.78 -2.51
CA LEU A 67 -23.84 0.47 -3.18
C LEU A 67 -24.65 1.40 -2.26
N SER A 68 -25.65 0.86 -1.57
CA SER A 68 -26.45 1.60 -0.60
C SER A 68 -25.59 2.15 0.54
N ARG A 69 -24.67 1.36 1.08
CA ARG A 69 -23.71 1.80 2.12
C ARG A 69 -22.78 2.91 1.62
N VAL A 70 -22.28 2.81 0.39
CA VAL A 70 -21.48 3.87 -0.26
C VAL A 70 -22.28 5.16 -0.37
N ILE A 71 -23.52 5.10 -0.87
CA ILE A 71 -24.40 6.28 -1.01
C ILE A 71 -24.68 6.91 0.35
N MET A 72 -24.96 6.12 1.37
CA MET A 72 -25.19 6.63 2.73
C MET A 72 -23.95 7.35 3.28
N ALA A 73 -22.76 6.78 3.10
CA ALA A 73 -21.51 7.40 3.55
C ALA A 73 -21.22 8.72 2.80
N LEU A 74 -21.47 8.77 1.49
CA LEU A 74 -21.29 9.97 0.67
C LEU A 74 -22.30 11.05 1.02
N ALA A 75 -23.58 10.70 1.16
CA ALA A 75 -24.64 11.63 1.54
C ALA A 75 -24.39 12.24 2.93
N ALA A 76 -23.95 11.42 3.90
CA ALA A 76 -23.59 11.91 5.24
C ALA A 76 -22.38 12.87 5.21
N SER A 77 -21.42 12.63 4.30
CA SER A 77 -20.24 13.48 4.13
C SER A 77 -20.53 14.81 3.43
N ALA A 78 -21.64 14.91 2.70
CA ALA A 78 -22.09 16.12 2.02
C ALA A 78 -22.87 17.09 2.93
N ALA A 79 -23.16 16.69 4.18
CA ALA A 79 -23.87 17.50 5.16
C ALA A 79 -23.01 18.67 5.71
N PRO A 80 -23.62 19.78 6.16
CA PRO A 80 -22.91 20.92 6.76
C PRO A 80 -22.01 20.52 7.93
N GLU A 81 -20.91 21.27 8.12
CA GLU A 81 -19.83 20.96 9.07
C GLU A 81 -20.31 20.86 10.54
N GLU A 82 -21.30 21.66 10.91
CA GLU A 82 -21.97 21.62 12.22
C GLU A 82 -22.66 20.28 12.50
N GLU A 83 -23.22 19.64 11.46
CA GLU A 83 -23.92 18.35 11.56
C GLU A 83 -22.93 17.18 11.43
N ARG A 84 -21.84 17.37 10.67
CA ARG A 84 -20.76 16.40 10.49
C ARG A 84 -20.01 16.11 11.79
N SER A 85 -19.85 17.12 12.64
CA SER A 85 -19.19 17.01 13.95
C SER A 85 -19.97 16.14 14.95
N ARG A 86 -21.31 16.13 14.88
CA ARG A 86 -22.17 15.25 15.70
C ARG A 86 -22.21 13.81 15.19
N ARG A 87 -21.94 13.59 13.89
CA ARG A 87 -21.93 12.27 13.23
C ARG A 87 -20.53 11.65 13.12
N LYS A 88 -19.53 12.18 13.84
CA LYS A 88 -18.11 11.77 13.78
C LYS A 88 -17.86 10.28 14.05
N SER A 89 -18.74 9.59 14.78
CA SER A 89 -18.61 8.14 15.01
C SER A 89 -18.95 7.28 13.78
N VAL A 90 -19.52 7.87 12.71
CA VAL A 90 -19.98 7.17 11.49
C VAL A 90 -19.45 7.84 10.22
N ILE A 91 -18.31 8.51 10.25
CA ILE A 91 -17.61 8.87 8.99
C ILE A 91 -16.80 7.64 8.56
N ALA A 92 -17.52 6.58 8.19
CA ALA A 92 -16.92 5.43 7.52
C ALA A 92 -16.51 5.88 6.12
N THR A 93 -15.21 5.75 5.80
CA THR A 93 -14.72 5.82 4.42
C THR A 93 -15.65 4.99 3.52
N PRO A 94 -16.22 5.54 2.43
CA PRO A 94 -17.18 4.81 1.62
C PRO A 94 -16.57 3.49 1.11
N PRO A 95 -17.23 2.33 1.31
CA PRO A 95 -16.66 1.01 1.07
C PRO A 95 -16.67 0.59 -0.41
N PHE A 96 -16.14 1.45 -1.30
CA PHE A 96 -16.13 1.20 -2.74
C PHE A 96 -15.47 -0.13 -3.14
N ARG A 97 -14.52 -0.63 -2.33
CA ARG A 97 -13.75 -1.85 -2.61
C ARG A 97 -14.49 -3.14 -2.23
N GLU A 98 -15.57 -3.07 -1.47
CA GLU A 98 -16.31 -4.26 -1.02
C GLU A 98 -17.19 -4.88 -2.13
N SER A 99 -17.36 -4.20 -3.27
CA SER A 99 -18.01 -4.76 -4.45
C SER A 99 -17.35 -4.26 -5.73
N LYS A 100 -17.25 -5.14 -6.74
CA LYS A 100 -16.79 -4.76 -8.09
C LYS A 100 -17.66 -3.67 -8.71
N LEU A 101 -18.98 -3.71 -8.46
CA LEU A 101 -19.92 -2.71 -8.95
C LEU A 101 -19.58 -1.33 -8.38
N THR A 102 -19.44 -1.21 -7.06
CA THR A 102 -19.10 0.08 -6.43
C THR A 102 -17.72 0.56 -6.81
N LEU A 103 -16.77 -0.35 -7.05
CA LEU A 103 -15.44 0.04 -7.51
C LEU A 103 -15.49 0.64 -8.92
N LEU A 104 -16.29 0.05 -9.81
CA LEU A 104 -16.52 0.55 -11.17
C LEU A 104 -17.26 1.90 -11.15
N LEU A 105 -18.23 2.07 -10.26
CA LEU A 105 -19.02 3.30 -10.12
C LEU A 105 -18.35 4.38 -9.27
N LYS A 106 -17.12 4.17 -8.78
CA LYS A 106 -16.45 5.12 -7.89
C LYS A 106 -16.31 6.50 -8.51
N GLU A 107 -15.93 6.58 -9.79
CA GLU A 107 -15.80 7.86 -10.49
C GLU A 107 -17.16 8.55 -10.68
N ALA A 108 -18.22 7.76 -10.94
CA ALA A 108 -19.59 8.26 -11.04
C ALA A 108 -20.10 8.84 -9.71
N LEU A 109 -19.79 8.21 -8.58
CA LEU A 109 -20.38 8.58 -7.29
C LEU A 109 -19.55 9.61 -6.50
N SER A 110 -18.24 9.69 -6.70
CA SER A 110 -17.38 10.60 -5.93
C SER A 110 -16.28 11.28 -6.74
N GLY A 111 -16.25 11.10 -8.05
CA GLY A 111 -15.17 11.56 -8.91
C GLY A 111 -15.58 12.60 -9.94
N ASN A 112 -14.86 12.60 -11.05
CA ASN A 112 -15.11 13.47 -12.19
C ASN A 112 -16.20 12.88 -13.10
N SER A 113 -17.46 13.01 -12.70
CA SER A 113 -18.58 12.50 -13.49
C SER A 113 -19.84 13.33 -13.32
N ARG A 114 -20.61 13.42 -14.40
CA ARG A 114 -22.01 13.85 -14.35
C ARG A 114 -22.86 12.59 -14.27
N THR A 115 -23.53 12.40 -13.15
CA THR A 115 -24.25 11.17 -12.87
C THR A 115 -25.73 11.42 -12.75
N VAL A 116 -26.51 10.62 -13.47
CA VAL A 116 -27.98 10.64 -13.46
C VAL A 116 -28.43 9.27 -13.00
N LEU A 117 -29.37 9.26 -12.04
CA LEU A 117 -30.05 8.06 -11.59
C LEU A 117 -31.48 8.08 -12.12
N VAL A 118 -31.88 7.01 -12.80
CA VAL A 118 -33.29 6.79 -13.18
C VAL A 118 -33.88 5.77 -12.23
N ALA A 119 -34.81 6.21 -11.39
CA ALA A 119 -35.51 5.35 -10.44
C ALA A 119 -36.77 4.76 -11.08
N CYS A 120 -36.73 3.47 -11.42
CA CYS A 120 -37.86 2.76 -12.00
C CYS A 120 -38.75 2.20 -10.89
N VAL A 121 -40.00 2.67 -10.81
CA VAL A 121 -40.96 2.25 -9.76
C VAL A 121 -42.26 1.75 -10.38
N SER A 122 -43.00 0.93 -9.62
CA SER A 122 -44.28 0.38 -10.05
C SER A 122 -45.44 1.02 -9.28
N PRO A 123 -46.51 1.49 -9.94
CA PRO A 123 -47.67 2.06 -9.26
C PRO A 123 -48.59 1.00 -8.62
N ALA A 124 -48.31 -0.29 -8.81
CA ALA A 124 -49.17 -1.36 -8.31
C ALA A 124 -49.13 -1.45 -6.78
N GLN A 125 -50.30 -1.65 -6.16
CA GLN A 125 -50.44 -1.76 -4.70
C GLN A 125 -49.52 -2.83 -4.09
N MET A 126 -49.33 -3.95 -4.80
CA MET A 126 -48.44 -5.04 -4.37
C MET A 126 -46.95 -4.66 -4.30
N ASN A 127 -46.55 -3.56 -4.94
CA ASN A 127 -45.16 -3.11 -5.08
C ASN A 127 -44.88 -1.83 -4.28
N VAL A 128 -45.79 -1.37 -3.43
CA VAL A 128 -45.64 -0.10 -2.67
C VAL A 128 -44.40 -0.11 -1.79
N GLU A 129 -44.10 -1.20 -1.08
CA GLU A 129 -42.91 -1.29 -0.22
C GLU A 129 -41.61 -1.16 -1.01
N GLU A 130 -41.48 -1.89 -2.14
CA GLU A 130 -40.27 -1.85 -2.99
C GLU A 130 -40.12 -0.49 -3.68
N SER A 131 -41.23 0.10 -4.12
CA SER A 131 -41.25 1.41 -4.77
C SER A 131 -40.85 2.51 -3.79
N LEU A 132 -41.32 2.46 -2.54
CA LEU A 132 -40.90 3.37 -1.48
C LEU A 132 -39.39 3.24 -1.21
N GLY A 133 -38.88 2.01 -1.09
CA GLY A 133 -37.45 1.77 -0.90
C GLY A 133 -36.59 2.35 -2.04
N THR A 134 -37.06 2.21 -3.28
CA THR A 134 -36.39 2.78 -4.47
C THR A 134 -36.37 4.31 -4.43
N LEU A 135 -37.48 4.95 -4.03
CA LEU A 135 -37.57 6.41 -3.90
C LEU A 135 -36.71 6.95 -2.76
N GLU A 136 -36.66 6.27 -1.61
CA GLU A 136 -35.78 6.63 -0.51
C GLU A 136 -34.30 6.55 -0.91
N PHE A 137 -33.93 5.49 -1.64
CA PHE A 137 -32.60 5.35 -2.21
C PHE A 137 -32.27 6.50 -3.16
N ALA A 138 -33.17 6.82 -4.09
CA ALA A 138 -33.01 7.93 -5.04
C ALA A 138 -32.89 9.29 -4.33
N SER A 139 -33.66 9.51 -3.26
CA SER A 139 -33.59 10.71 -2.42
C SER A 139 -32.19 10.88 -1.80
N ARG A 140 -31.58 9.79 -1.31
CA ARG A 140 -30.21 9.82 -0.78
C ARG A 140 -29.17 10.08 -1.87
N CYS A 141 -29.32 9.46 -3.05
CA CYS A 141 -28.44 9.70 -4.19
C CYS A 141 -28.39 11.19 -4.59
N LYS A 142 -29.52 11.90 -4.50
CA LYS A 142 -29.61 13.35 -4.80
C LYS A 142 -28.70 14.21 -3.92
N LEU A 143 -28.33 13.74 -2.73
CA LEU A 143 -27.45 14.47 -1.80
C LEU A 143 -25.97 14.38 -2.17
N ILE A 144 -25.61 13.42 -3.03
CA ILE A 144 -24.23 13.21 -3.46
C ILE A 144 -23.80 14.36 -4.36
N LYS A 145 -22.64 14.95 -4.07
CA LYS A 145 -22.03 16.02 -4.86
C LYS A 145 -20.81 15.49 -5.59
N THR A 146 -20.83 15.53 -6.91
CA THR A 146 -19.67 15.25 -7.77
C THR A 146 -19.08 16.55 -8.32
N SER A 147 -17.79 16.52 -8.69
CA SER A 147 -17.11 17.66 -9.29
C SER A 147 -16.71 17.31 -10.73
N ALA A 148 -17.65 17.54 -11.65
CA ALA A 148 -17.43 17.25 -13.06
C ALA A 148 -16.62 18.36 -13.74
N LYS A 149 -15.45 18.00 -14.28
CA LYS A 149 -14.53 18.83 -15.05
C LYS A 149 -14.33 18.21 -16.42
N LYS A 150 -14.12 19.05 -17.43
CA LYS A 150 -13.81 18.58 -18.78
C LYS A 150 -12.42 17.94 -18.78
N ASN A 151 -12.30 16.68 -19.22
CA ASN A 151 -10.99 16.08 -19.43
C ASN A 151 -10.43 16.59 -20.75
N GLU A 152 -9.72 17.70 -20.68
CA GLU A 152 -8.96 18.24 -21.80
C GLU A 152 -7.49 18.32 -21.41
N GLN A 153 -6.62 17.90 -22.33
CA GLN A 153 -5.19 17.98 -22.15
C GLN A 153 -4.56 18.57 -23.42
N SER A 154 -3.80 19.64 -23.22
CA SER A 154 -2.92 20.19 -24.25
C SER A 154 -1.71 19.28 -24.38
N LYS A 155 -1.35 18.91 -25.61
CA LYS A 155 -0.14 18.11 -25.87
C LYS A 155 1.11 18.83 -25.40
N GLN A 156 1.14 20.16 -25.56
CA GLN A 156 2.25 21.00 -25.12
C GLN A 156 2.42 20.92 -23.60
N ASP A 157 1.34 21.13 -22.84
CA ASP A 157 1.33 21.11 -21.38
C ASP A 157 1.71 19.71 -20.86
N LEU A 158 1.27 18.64 -21.55
CA LEU A 158 1.67 17.28 -21.21
C LEU A 158 3.17 17.05 -21.42
N ILE A 159 3.72 17.50 -22.55
CA ILE A 159 5.16 17.38 -22.84
C ILE A 159 5.97 18.17 -21.80
N GLU A 160 5.55 19.39 -21.47
CA GLU A 160 6.20 20.23 -20.46
C GLU A 160 6.17 19.55 -19.08
N ALA A 161 5.00 19.08 -18.63
CA ALA A 161 4.86 18.38 -17.36
C ALA A 161 5.71 17.09 -17.29
N LEU A 162 5.71 16.29 -18.35
CA LEU A 162 6.52 15.07 -18.42
C LEU A 162 8.01 15.39 -18.45
N SER A 163 8.42 16.45 -19.15
CA SER A 163 9.83 16.87 -19.20
C SER A 163 10.31 17.38 -17.83
N ALA A 164 9.47 18.10 -17.09
CA ALA A 164 9.77 18.54 -15.74
C ALA A 164 9.89 17.36 -14.77
N GLN A 165 8.96 16.39 -14.82
CA GLN A 165 9.05 15.17 -14.03
C GLN A 165 10.30 14.34 -14.35
N LYS A 166 10.64 14.23 -15.64
CA LYS A 166 11.86 13.54 -16.07
C LYS A 166 13.10 14.20 -15.47
N ARG A 167 13.19 15.54 -15.52
CA ARG A 167 14.31 16.28 -14.95
C ARG A 167 14.44 16.08 -13.44
N GLU A 168 13.32 16.16 -12.72
CA GLU A 168 13.29 15.91 -11.27
C GLU A 168 13.80 14.50 -10.93
N ILE A 169 13.32 13.48 -11.64
CA ILE A 169 13.74 12.10 -11.43
C ILE A 169 15.24 11.91 -11.76
N GLU A 170 15.73 12.52 -12.83
CA GLU A 170 17.15 12.48 -13.20
C GLU A 170 18.03 13.13 -12.12
N GLU A 171 17.58 14.24 -11.53
CA GLU A 171 18.29 14.92 -10.45
C GLU A 171 18.30 14.12 -9.15
N GLN A 172 17.15 13.56 -8.76
CA GLN A 172 17.05 12.63 -7.62
C GLN A 172 17.95 11.40 -7.80
N LEU A 173 17.97 10.82 -9.00
CA LEU A 173 18.81 9.67 -9.32
C LEU A 173 20.29 10.02 -9.21
N LYS A 174 20.69 11.20 -9.70
CA LYS A 174 22.08 11.67 -9.60
C LYS A 174 22.51 11.80 -8.14
N VAL A 175 21.68 12.42 -7.30
CA VAL A 175 21.95 12.56 -5.86
C VAL A 175 22.07 11.18 -5.19
N GLN A 176 21.15 10.25 -5.49
CA GLN A 176 21.21 8.88 -4.95
C GLN A 176 22.48 8.14 -5.39
N LEU A 177 22.94 8.32 -6.62
CA LEU A 177 24.17 7.70 -7.11
C LEU A 177 25.41 8.27 -6.43
N GLU A 178 25.45 9.60 -6.20
CA GLU A 178 26.53 10.25 -5.45
C GLU A 178 26.56 9.78 -3.99
N GLN A 179 25.40 9.71 -3.32
CA GLN A 179 25.27 9.16 -1.97
C GLN A 179 25.73 7.70 -1.90
N ARG A 180 25.33 6.88 -2.87
CA ARG A 180 25.71 5.47 -2.93
C ARG A 180 27.22 5.29 -3.13
N LYS A 181 27.85 6.13 -3.97
CA LYS A 181 29.31 6.11 -4.17
C LYS A 181 30.05 6.51 -2.90
N ALA A 182 29.63 7.59 -2.24
CA ALA A 182 30.24 8.04 -0.99
C ALA A 182 30.12 6.97 0.11
N LEU A 183 28.95 6.33 0.24
CA LEU A 183 28.75 5.24 1.19
C LEU A 183 29.64 4.04 0.86
N GLN A 184 29.80 3.71 -0.43
CA GLN A 184 30.66 2.60 -0.84
C GLN A 184 32.13 2.88 -0.52
N GLU A 185 32.62 4.10 -0.76
CA GLU A 185 33.99 4.50 -0.42
C GLU A 185 34.22 4.48 1.10
N GLN A 186 33.23 4.92 1.90
CA GLN A 186 33.29 4.80 3.36
C GLN A 186 33.39 3.35 3.83
N LEU A 187 32.56 2.45 3.29
CA LEU A 187 32.59 1.03 3.62
C LEU A 187 33.93 0.37 3.22
N GLU A 188 34.50 0.76 2.08
CA GLU A 188 35.80 0.27 1.63
C GLU A 188 36.93 0.73 2.58
N ASN A 189 36.93 2.01 2.99
CA ASN A 189 37.90 2.55 3.94
C ASN A 189 37.79 1.90 5.33
N GLU A 190 36.58 1.73 5.86
CA GLU A 190 36.34 1.04 7.14
C GLU A 190 36.80 -0.43 7.08
N ALA A 191 36.56 -1.11 5.96
CA ALA A 191 37.03 -2.48 5.77
C ALA A 191 38.57 -2.57 5.71
N GLU A 192 39.24 -1.62 5.07
CA GLU A 192 40.70 -1.54 5.09
C GLU A 192 41.26 -1.26 6.48
N GLU A 193 40.66 -0.31 7.21
CA GLU A 193 41.09 0.03 8.57
C GLU A 193 40.93 -1.15 9.52
N SER A 194 39.79 -1.86 9.44
CA SER A 194 39.55 -3.08 10.20
C SER A 194 40.55 -4.18 9.85
N ARG A 195 40.93 -4.34 8.57
CA ARG A 195 41.98 -5.31 8.16
C ARG A 195 43.34 -4.94 8.75
N ARG A 196 43.76 -3.68 8.64
CA ARG A 196 45.04 -3.20 9.20
C ARG A 196 45.09 -3.37 10.71
N SER A 197 44.01 -3.05 11.41
CA SER A 197 43.90 -3.27 12.85
C SER A 197 43.98 -4.75 13.22
N HIS A 198 43.35 -5.63 12.44
CA HIS A 198 43.42 -7.07 12.67
C HIS A 198 44.83 -7.62 12.42
N GLU A 199 45.50 -7.21 11.35
CA GLU A 199 46.89 -7.60 11.06
C GLU A 199 47.87 -7.13 12.15
N PHE A 200 47.70 -5.90 12.63
CA PHE A 200 48.52 -5.37 13.73
C PHE A 200 48.28 -6.13 15.04
N ALA A 201 47.03 -6.44 15.37
CA ALA A 201 46.69 -7.22 16.56
C ALA A 201 47.27 -8.65 16.52
N GLU A 202 47.24 -9.30 15.36
CA GLU A 202 47.87 -10.62 15.18
C GLU A 202 49.39 -10.56 15.35
N ARG A 203 50.08 -9.58 14.74
CA ARG A 203 51.53 -9.38 14.94
C ARG A 203 51.90 -9.13 16.40
N MET A 204 51.17 -8.24 17.08
CA MET A 204 51.41 -7.95 18.50
C MET A 204 51.22 -9.19 19.37
N LYS A 205 50.26 -10.05 19.03
CA LYS A 205 50.02 -11.31 19.72
C LYS A 205 51.18 -12.29 19.50
N GLU A 206 51.71 -12.40 18.28
CA GLU A 206 52.88 -13.21 17.97
C GLU A 206 54.14 -12.72 18.71
N GLU A 207 54.43 -11.41 18.67
CA GLU A 207 55.55 -10.80 19.38
C GLU A 207 55.45 -11.01 20.90
N LYS A 208 54.26 -10.79 21.48
CA LYS A 208 54.02 -11.06 22.90
C LYS A 208 54.31 -12.51 23.26
N LEU A 209 53.85 -13.46 22.43
CA LEU A 209 54.06 -14.89 22.66
C LEU A 209 55.54 -15.28 22.56
N ALA A 210 56.30 -14.65 21.67
CA ALA A 210 57.74 -14.84 21.55
C ALA A 210 58.49 -14.30 22.77
N ILE A 211 58.15 -13.10 23.25
CA ILE A 211 58.73 -12.50 24.46
C ILE A 211 58.43 -13.37 25.69
N GLU A 212 57.18 -13.82 25.86
CA GLU A 212 56.82 -14.72 26.95
C GLU A 212 57.60 -16.04 26.92
N ARG A 213 57.89 -16.57 25.73
CA ARG A 213 58.71 -17.77 25.56
C ARG A 213 60.17 -17.51 25.96
N GLN A 214 60.76 -16.41 25.48
CA GLN A 214 62.13 -16.03 25.84
C GLN A 214 62.28 -15.80 27.35
N LEU A 215 61.29 -15.17 27.99
CA LEU A 215 61.30 -14.95 29.44
C LEU A 215 61.32 -16.29 30.19
N ARG A 216 60.47 -17.25 29.81
CA ARG A 216 60.47 -18.60 30.41
C ARG A 216 61.79 -19.34 30.19
N GLU A 217 62.40 -19.21 29.02
CA GLU A 217 63.70 -19.83 28.72
C GLU A 217 64.82 -19.21 29.58
N MET A 218 64.82 -17.89 29.78
CA MET A 218 65.75 -17.21 30.67
C MET A 218 65.56 -17.60 32.15
N GLU A 219 64.32 -17.67 32.62
CA GLU A 219 63.99 -18.11 33.98
C GLU A 219 64.45 -19.55 34.22
N ALA A 220 64.23 -20.45 33.25
CA ALA A 220 64.71 -21.84 33.33
C ALA A 220 66.25 -21.93 33.32
N ALA A 221 66.93 -21.10 32.53
CA ALA A 221 68.39 -21.05 32.49
C ALA A 221 68.99 -20.53 33.82
N GLN A 222 68.41 -19.49 34.42
CA GLN A 222 68.80 -19.01 35.75
C GLN A 222 68.57 -20.06 36.83
N ALA A 223 67.45 -20.78 36.79
CA ALA A 223 67.17 -21.86 37.73
C ALA A 223 68.19 -23.02 37.60
N ALA A 224 68.68 -23.30 36.39
CA ALA A 224 69.72 -24.30 36.15
C ALA A 224 71.11 -23.84 36.64
N GLU A 225 71.43 -22.55 36.52
CA GLU A 225 72.72 -21.96 36.92
C GLU A 225 72.86 -21.86 38.46
N VAL A 226 71.77 -21.53 39.16
CA VAL A 226 71.74 -21.49 40.64
C VAL A 226 71.91 -22.87 41.28
N ASN A 227 71.60 -23.95 40.55
CA ASN A 227 71.71 -25.33 41.06
C ASN A 227 73.05 -26.02 40.71
N SER A 228 74.05 -25.28 40.24
CA SER A 228 75.41 -25.78 40.00
C SER A 228 76.25 -25.79 41.29
N PRO A 229 76.71 -26.94 41.81
CA PRO A 229 77.43 -27.00 43.09
C PRO A 229 78.89 -26.54 42.96
N GLY A 230 79.20 -25.37 43.51
CA GLY A 230 80.55 -24.80 43.61
C GLY A 230 81.48 -25.57 44.56
N LYS A 231 82.69 -25.89 44.07
CA LYS A 231 83.82 -26.45 44.83
C LYS A 231 84.25 -25.51 45.97
N ARG A 232 84.13 -25.96 47.23
CA ARG A 232 84.73 -25.30 48.41
C ARG A 232 86.23 -25.63 48.52
N THR A 233 87.09 -24.63 48.39
CA THR A 233 88.50 -24.65 48.78
C THR A 233 88.65 -24.27 50.26
N ARG A 234 89.25 -25.16 51.08
CA ARG A 234 89.66 -24.88 52.47
C ARG A 234 91.12 -24.38 52.50
N ARG A 235 91.36 -23.17 53.00
CA ARG A 235 92.57 -22.76 53.77
C ARG A 235 92.30 -23.19 55.23
N GLY A 236 93.20 -23.69 56.08
CA GLY A 236 94.65 -23.81 56.11
C GLY A 236 95.09 -23.41 57.53
N GLU A 237 95.70 -24.30 58.31
CA GLU A 237 96.41 -23.96 59.57
C GLU A 237 97.47 -25.04 59.88
N LEU A 238 98.72 -24.57 60.06
CA LEU A 238 99.89 -25.24 60.66
C LEU A 238 99.74 -25.17 62.22
N ALA A 239 100.44 -25.86 63.12
CA ALA A 239 101.78 -26.45 63.18
C ALA A 239 101.90 -27.41 64.41
N GLU A 240 103.05 -28.08 64.49
CA GLU A 240 103.64 -28.95 65.55
C GLU A 240 103.10 -30.39 65.73
#